data_AF-A0A819JTB7-F1
#
_entry.id   AF-A0A819JTB7-F1
#
_cell.length_a   1.000
_cell.length_b   1.000
_cell.length_c   1.000
_cell.angle_alpha   90.00
_cell.angle_beta   90.00
_cell.angle_gamma   90.00
#
_symmetry.space_group_name_H-M   'P 1'
#
loop_
_entity.id
_entity.type
_entity.pdbx_description
1 polymer ?
#
loop_
_entity_poly.entity_id
_entity_poly.type
_entity_poly.pdbx_seq_one_letter_code
_entity_poly.pdbx_strand_id
1 'polypeptide(L)' 'KKHGKMIVMHPLPRLDEISTAFDIDPRAAYFRQAENGLYIRMAILTILLSK' A
#
# COMPACT_ATOMS: atom_id res chain seq x y z
N LYS A 1 -19.68 2.49 -17.08
CA LYS A 1 -18.82 1.35 -16.70
C LYS A 1 -18.09 1.71 -15.41
N LYS A 2 -18.49 1.17 -14.25
CA LYS A 2 -18.15 1.72 -12.92
C LYS A 2 -17.09 0.85 -12.23
N HIS A 3 -15.82 0.99 -12.60
CA HIS A 3 -14.69 0.34 -11.92
C HIS A 3 -14.26 1.09 -10.63
N GLY A 4 -15.18 1.82 -9.99
CA GLY A 4 -14.86 2.76 -8.89
C GLY A 4 -14.41 2.12 -7.57
N LYS A 5 -14.17 0.80 -7.54
CA LYS A 5 -13.68 0.05 -6.38
C LYS A 5 -12.34 -0.63 -6.60
N MET A 6 -11.82 -0.66 -7.83
CA MET A 6 -10.55 -1.33 -8.11
C MET A 6 -9.39 -0.49 -7.59
N ILE A 7 -8.45 -1.11 -6.89
CA ILE A 7 -7.21 -0.48 -6.42
C ILE A 7 -6.01 -1.25 -6.97
N VAL A 8 -4.88 -0.57 -7.11
CA VAL A 8 -3.60 -1.12 -7.55
C VAL A 8 -2.62 -1.07 -6.39
N MET A 9 -2.06 -2.23 -6.05
CA MET A 9 -1.07 -2.44 -5.00
C MET A 9 0.27 -2.81 -5.61
N HIS A 10 1.36 -2.53 -4.89
CA HIS A 10 2.73 -2.83 -5.31
C HIS A 10 3.63 -2.87 -4.07
N PRO A 11 4.47 -3.91 -3.88
CA PRO A 11 5.29 -4.04 -2.67
C PRO A 11 6.47 -3.05 -2.61
N LEU A 12 6.82 -2.42 -3.74
CA LEU A 12 7.99 -1.54 -3.92
C LEU A 12 9.35 -2.26 -3.67
N PRO A 13 10.48 -1.71 -4.14
CA PRO A 13 10.58 -0.57 -5.07
C PRO A 13 9.92 -0.92 -6.41
N ARG A 14 9.33 0.07 -7.07
CA ARG A 14 8.90 -0.10 -8.45
C ARG A 14 10.03 0.29 -9.40
N LEU A 15 10.13 -0.39 -10.53
CA LEU A 15 10.97 0.00 -11.67
C LEU A 15 10.08 0.59 -12.77
N ASP A 16 9.97 -0.07 -13.92
CA ASP A 16 9.22 0.33 -15.09
C ASP A 16 7.82 -0.31 -15.19
N GLU A 17 7.47 -1.20 -14.26
CA GLU A 17 6.19 -1.92 -14.24
C GLU A 17 4.98 -1.01 -13.98
N ILE A 18 5.17 0.15 -13.35
CA ILE A 18 4.12 1.14 -13.10
C ILE A 18 4.69 2.55 -13.36
N SER A 19 4.14 3.23 -14.37
CA SER A 19 4.50 4.62 -14.67
C SER A 19 4.24 5.54 -13.47
N THR A 20 5.14 6.48 -13.22
CA THR A 20 4.97 7.53 -12.20
C THR A 20 3.76 8.42 -12.45
N ALA A 21 3.32 8.56 -13.70
CA ALA A 21 2.08 9.26 -14.04
C ALA A 21 0.83 8.60 -13.42
N PHE A 22 0.92 7.33 -13.00
CA PHE A 22 -0.17 6.63 -12.33
C PHE A 22 -0.32 7.01 -10.85
N ASP A 23 0.62 7.76 -10.26
CA ASP A 23 0.57 8.17 -8.84
C ASP A 23 -0.63 9.07 -8.51
N ILE A 24 -1.08 9.85 -9.49
CA ILE A 24 -2.23 10.75 -9.34
C ILE A 24 -3.58 10.03 -9.51
N ASP A 25 -3.57 8.78 -9.97
CA ASP A 25 -4.79 8.00 -10.13
C ASP A 25 -5.32 7.60 -8.74
N PRO A 26 -6.60 7.86 -8.42
CA PRO A 26 -7.17 7.53 -7.11
C PRO A 26 -7.15 6.03 -6.78
N ARG A 27 -6.86 5.17 -7.76
CA ARG A 27 -6.71 3.73 -7.59
C ARG A 27 -5.30 3.33 -7.12
N ALA A 28 -4.31 4.23 -7.18
CA ALA A 28 -2.96 3.99 -6.69
C ALA A 28 -2.95 3.84 -5.16
N ALA A 29 -2.81 2.60 -4.68
CA ALA A 29 -2.86 2.27 -3.26
C ALA A 29 -1.53 1.80 -2.67
N TYR A 30 -0.46 1.72 -3.46
CA TYR A 30 0.86 1.23 -3.03
C TYR A 30 1.53 2.12 -1.97
N PHE A 31 1.27 3.43 -1.95
CA PHE A 31 1.76 4.31 -0.86
C PHE A 31 1.01 4.06 0.46
N ARG A 32 -0.32 4.00 0.40
CA ARG A 32 -1.15 3.61 1.56
C ARG A 32 -0.79 2.20 2.06
N GLN A 33 -0.47 1.28 1.16
CA GLN A 33 0.00 -0.07 1.50
C GLN A 33 1.32 -0.02 2.30
N ALA A 34 2.29 0.79 1.88
CA ALA A 34 3.55 0.94 2.60
C ALA A 34 3.33 1.53 4.00
N GLU A 35 2.45 2.52 4.14
CA GLU A 35 2.02 3.08 5.42
C GLU A 35 1.34 2.03 6.31
N ASN A 36 0.41 1.25 5.76
CA ASN A 36 -0.23 0.14 6.47
C ASN A 36 0.79 -0.87 7.01
N GLY A 37 1.94 -1.03 6.34
CA GLY A 37 3.05 -1.83 6.83
C GLY A 37 3.62 -1.34 8.18
N LEU A 38 3.60 -0.04 8.47
CA LEU A 38 3.99 0.50 9.79
C LEU A 38 3.01 0.02 10.87
N TYR A 39 1.71 0.24 10.67
CA TYR A 39 0.69 -0.12 11.66
C TYR A 39 0.62 -1.62 11.93
N ILE A 40 0.76 -2.45 10.89
CA ILE A 40 0.81 -3.90 11.07
C ILE A 40 2.06 -4.33 11.84
N ARG A 41 3.24 -3.76 11.55
CA ARG A 41 4.44 -4.06 12.33
C ARG A 41 4.28 -3.63 13.79
N MET A 42 3.72 -2.44 14.05
CA MET A 42 3.41 -1.99 15.41
C MET A 42 2.48 -2.99 16.12
N ALA A 43 1.36 -3.38 15.48
CA ALA A 43 0.43 -4.35 16.05
C ALA A 43 1.08 -5.70 16.34
N ILE A 44 1.89 -6.23 15.42
CA ILE A 44 2.64 -7.48 15.61
C ILE A 44 3.61 -7.35 16.79
N LEU A 45 4.39 -6.27 16.86
CA LEU A 45 5.32 -6.03 17.97
C LEU A 45 4.58 -5.87 19.29
N THR A 46 3.44 -5.18 19.32
CA THR A 46 2.58 -5.09 20.49
C THR A 46 2.10 -6.46 20.93
N ILE A 47 1.61 -7.32 20.02
CA ILE A 47 1.16 -8.68 20.36
C ILE A 47 2.31 -9.53 20.92
N LEU A 48 3.51 -9.40 20.36
CA LEU A 48 4.67 -10.20 20.77
C LEU A 48 5.31 -9.72 22.08
N LEU A 49 5.25 -8.41 22.37
CA LEU A 49 5.97 -7.79 23.48
C LEU A 49 5.07 -7.33 24.64
N SER A 50 3.75 -7.23 24.43
CA SER A 50 2.82 -6.89 25.52
C SER A 50 2.51 -8.14 26.31
N LYS A 51 2.78 -8.07 27.62
CA LYS A 51 2.61 -9.15 28.58
C LYS A 51 1.40 -8.88 29.47
#